data_AF-A0A959NJD5-F1
#
_entry.id   AF-A0A959NJD5-F1
#
_cell.length_a   1.000
_cell.length_b   1.000
_cell.length_c   1.000
_cell.angle_alpha   90.00
_cell.angle_beta   90.00
_cell.angle_gamma   90.00
#
_symmetry.space_group_name_H-M   'P 1'
#
loop_
_entity.id
_entity.type
_entity.pdbx_description
1 polymer ?
#
loop_
_entity_poly.entity_id
_entity_poly.type
_entity_poly.pdbx_seq_one_letter_code
_entity_poly.pdbx_strand_id
1 'polypeptide(L)'
;MKNFIYKNGLLFLSILILSLMQISCSDDSSTGPKEEGDLVIDQDLVGTWELTKIIAKFGTTPLELTPEQAGISNTVTFEEDLSFESTSTEGDTTTVDLGTWGTNNGILTITINGEEPETSPYSIVGNVATIQSTVPYQGLEINADLEFTKQ
;
A
#
# COMPACT_ATOMS: atom_id res chain seq x y z
N MET A 1 -0.76 81.23 -6.53
CA MET A 1 -2.20 81.53 -6.36
C MET A 1 -2.93 81.19 -7.65
N LYS A 2 -4.17 80.70 -7.52
CA LYS A 2 -5.15 80.28 -8.54
C LYS A 2 -5.10 78.81 -8.95
N ASN A 3 -5.93 78.05 -8.23
CA ASN A 3 -6.55 76.79 -8.60
C ASN A 3 -7.32 76.92 -9.92
N PHE A 4 -7.47 75.83 -10.67
CA PHE A 4 -8.75 75.55 -11.34
C PHE A 4 -8.89 74.04 -11.59
N ILE A 5 -9.93 73.47 -10.98
CA ILE A 5 -10.46 72.12 -11.17
C ILE A 5 -11.33 72.14 -12.44
N TYR A 6 -11.24 71.12 -13.29
CA TYR A 6 -12.36 70.72 -14.14
C TYR A 6 -12.61 69.21 -14.07
N LYS A 7 -13.90 68.90 -13.89
CA LYS A 7 -14.52 67.59 -13.67
C LYS A 7 -14.82 66.89 -14.99
N ASN A 8 -14.79 65.56 -14.91
CA ASN A 8 -15.63 64.55 -15.60
C ASN A 8 -16.05 64.82 -17.05
N GLY A 9 -15.50 64.02 -17.96
CA GLY A 9 -15.98 63.90 -19.33
C GLY A 9 -15.53 62.58 -19.97
N LEU A 10 -16.31 61.52 -19.74
CA LEU A 10 -16.72 60.52 -20.73
C LEU A 10 -15.77 60.26 -21.92
N LEU A 11 -14.93 59.23 -21.81
CA LEU A 11 -14.01 58.69 -22.84
C LEU A 11 -13.74 57.23 -22.42
N PHE A 12 -13.69 56.16 -23.23
CA PHE A 12 -13.71 55.84 -24.66
C PHE A 12 -14.30 54.40 -24.67
N LEU A 13 -15.39 54.09 -25.37
CA LEU A 13 -15.43 53.69 -26.77
C LEU A 13 -14.40 52.60 -27.16
N SER A 14 -14.96 51.40 -27.33
CA SER A 14 -14.64 50.35 -28.32
C SER A 14 -13.25 49.71 -28.40
N ILE A 15 -13.29 48.40 -28.65
CA ILE A 15 -12.45 47.53 -29.51
C ILE A 15 -12.39 46.18 -28.77
N LEU A 16 -13.33 45.24 -28.95
CA LEU A 16 -13.61 44.41 -30.13
C LEU A 16 -12.38 43.63 -30.64
N ILE A 17 -12.63 42.33 -30.89
CA ILE A 17 -11.91 41.37 -31.74
C ILE A 17 -10.92 40.48 -30.97
N LEU A 18 -11.35 39.29 -30.53
CA LEU A 18 -11.34 38.00 -31.25
C LEU A 18 -9.94 37.56 -31.76
N SER A 19 -9.36 36.59 -31.06
CA SER A 19 -8.36 35.64 -31.58
C SER A 19 -8.25 34.49 -30.56
N LEU A 20 -9.04 33.42 -30.67
CA LEU A 20 -8.77 32.21 -31.47
C LEU A 20 -7.52 31.42 -31.04
N MET A 21 -7.81 30.15 -30.71
CA MET A 21 -7.00 28.93 -30.89
C MET A 21 -6.06 28.45 -29.76
N GLN A 22 -6.60 27.46 -29.03
CA GLN A 22 -6.07 26.09 -28.87
C GLN A 22 -4.58 25.94 -28.55
N ILE A 23 -4.29 25.54 -27.30
CA ILE A 23 -3.12 24.73 -26.98
C ILE A 23 -3.61 23.35 -26.51
N SER A 24 -3.02 22.36 -27.15
CA SER A 24 -3.18 20.92 -27.03
C SER A 24 -2.71 20.38 -25.67
N CYS A 25 -3.26 19.23 -25.30
CA CYS A 25 -2.81 18.30 -24.25
C CYS A 25 -1.31 18.32 -23.95
N SER A 26 -0.99 18.36 -22.67
CA SER A 26 0.05 17.50 -22.10
C SER A 26 -0.59 16.77 -20.92
N ASP A 27 -0.67 15.44 -21.05
CA ASP A 27 -0.92 14.53 -19.94
C ASP A 27 0.02 14.89 -18.80
N ASP A 28 -0.52 15.45 -17.73
CA ASP A 28 0.20 15.58 -16.48
C ASP A 28 0.07 14.22 -15.79
N SER A 29 0.93 13.28 -16.21
CA SER A 29 1.22 12.10 -15.40
C SER A 29 1.94 12.58 -14.15
N SER A 30 1.17 13.03 -13.16
CA SER A 30 1.69 13.28 -11.84
C SER A 30 2.02 11.93 -11.20
N THR A 31 3.27 11.53 -11.31
CA THR A 31 3.89 10.58 -10.37
C THR A 31 4.09 11.30 -9.04
N GLY A 32 2.99 11.61 -8.36
CA GLY A 32 2.99 11.81 -6.92
C GLY A 32 2.98 10.45 -6.21
N PRO A 33 3.28 10.40 -4.90
CA PRO A 33 2.92 9.22 -4.12
C PRO A 33 1.43 8.97 -4.34
N LYS A 34 1.06 7.76 -4.76
CA LYS A 34 -0.34 7.38 -4.91
C LYS A 34 -0.99 7.62 -3.54
N GLU A 35 -2.00 8.48 -3.53
CA GLU A 35 -2.87 8.65 -2.38
C GLU A 35 -3.30 7.27 -1.86
N GLU A 36 -3.39 7.18 -0.55
CA GLU A 36 -4.02 6.12 0.24
C GLU A 36 -5.45 5.92 -0.28
N GLY A 37 -5.58 5.26 -1.43
CA GLY A 37 -6.87 5.02 -2.06
C GLY A 37 -7.65 4.07 -1.18
N ASP A 38 -8.84 4.48 -0.79
CA ASP A 38 -9.81 3.77 0.07
C ASP A 38 -9.47 2.28 0.22
N LEU A 39 -8.92 1.92 1.37
CA LEU A 39 -8.66 0.51 1.69
C LEU A 39 -9.96 -0.27 1.56
N VAL A 40 -9.93 -1.35 0.77
CA VAL A 40 -11.10 -2.19 0.50
C VAL A 40 -10.93 -3.54 1.18
N ILE A 41 -12.02 -4.05 1.75
CA ILE A 41 -12.09 -5.43 2.25
C ILE A 41 -12.06 -6.38 1.06
N ASP A 42 -11.02 -7.20 0.96
CA ASP A 42 -11.06 -8.39 0.11
C ASP A 42 -11.68 -9.55 0.93
N GLN A 43 -12.90 -9.95 0.56
CA GLN A 43 -13.65 -10.99 1.26
C GLN A 43 -12.95 -12.35 1.21
N ASP A 44 -12.10 -12.60 0.20
CA ASP A 44 -11.37 -13.86 0.10
C ASP A 44 -10.25 -13.96 1.15
N LEU A 45 -9.70 -12.82 1.59
CA LEU A 45 -8.65 -12.73 2.60
C LEU A 45 -9.19 -12.84 4.04
N VAL A 46 -10.48 -12.57 4.27
CA VAL A 46 -11.09 -12.65 5.61
C VAL A 46 -10.97 -14.08 6.17
N GLY A 47 -10.50 -14.19 7.41
CA GLY A 47 -10.34 -15.45 8.15
C GLY A 47 -8.95 -15.62 8.77
N THR A 48 -8.72 -16.79 9.36
CA THR A 48 -7.44 -17.17 9.97
C THR A 48 -6.59 -17.98 8.99
N TRP A 49 -5.31 -17.63 8.93
CA TRP A 49 -4.34 -18.21 8.03
C TRP A 49 -3.06 -18.58 8.79
N GLU A 50 -2.50 -19.74 8.47
CA GLU A 50 -1.27 -20.23 9.08
C GLU A 50 -0.16 -20.27 8.04
N LEU A 51 1.03 -19.78 8.40
CA LEU A 51 2.21 -19.84 7.54
C LEU A 51 2.58 -21.31 7.32
N THR A 52 2.66 -21.73 6.06
CA THR A 52 2.92 -23.13 5.68
C THR A 52 4.15 -23.30 4.80
N LYS A 53 4.56 -22.25 4.08
CA LYS A 53 5.74 -22.29 3.21
C LYS A 53 6.39 -20.92 3.10
N ILE A 54 7.71 -20.91 2.99
CA ILE A 54 8.53 -19.71 2.77
C ILE A 54 9.37 -19.97 1.53
N ILE A 55 9.26 -19.10 0.54
CA ILE A 55 10.06 -19.17 -0.69
C ILE A 55 11.05 -18.01 -0.68
N ALA A 56 12.23 -18.28 -0.14
CA ALA A 56 13.34 -17.34 -0.04
C ALA A 56 13.99 -17.11 -1.41
N LYS A 57 13.96 -15.86 -1.89
CA LYS A 57 14.51 -15.48 -3.20
C LYS A 57 15.99 -15.10 -3.06
N PHE A 58 16.84 -16.10 -2.84
CA PHE A 58 18.29 -15.94 -2.75
C PHE A 58 19.01 -16.38 -4.04
N GLY A 59 19.72 -15.46 -4.69
CA GLY A 59 20.45 -15.77 -5.93
C GLY A 59 19.53 -16.08 -7.10
N THR A 60 19.88 -17.08 -7.92
CA THR A 60 19.12 -17.44 -9.13
C THR A 60 18.10 -18.54 -8.93
N THR A 61 18.17 -19.27 -7.81
CA THR A 61 17.29 -20.40 -7.51
C THR A 61 16.61 -20.16 -6.16
N PRO A 62 15.28 -19.99 -6.12
CA PRO A 62 14.57 -19.85 -4.86
C PRO A 62 14.79 -21.05 -3.95
N LEU A 63 14.91 -20.80 -2.66
CA LEU A 63 14.97 -21.81 -1.62
C LEU A 63 13.60 -21.93 -0.96
N GLU A 64 13.01 -23.12 -1.02
CA GLU A 64 11.76 -23.41 -0.32
C GLU A 64 12.05 -23.96 1.07
N LEU A 65 11.40 -23.38 2.08
CA LEU A 65 11.51 -23.76 3.48
C LEU A 65 10.12 -23.96 4.07
N THR A 66 10.02 -24.92 4.98
CA THR A 66 8.91 -24.97 5.95
C THR A 66 9.14 -23.93 7.06
N PRO A 67 8.09 -23.48 7.76
CA PRO A 67 8.23 -22.61 8.92
C PRO A 67 9.20 -23.20 9.97
N GLU A 68 9.10 -24.50 10.26
CA GLU A 68 9.98 -25.22 11.19
C GLU A 68 11.46 -25.13 10.78
N GLN A 69 11.78 -25.31 9.49
CA GLN A 69 13.15 -25.17 8.99
C GLN A 69 13.70 -23.75 9.08
N ALA A 70 12.82 -22.75 9.00
CA ALA A 70 13.16 -21.35 9.18
C ALA A 70 13.20 -20.93 10.66
N GLY A 71 12.74 -21.78 11.58
CA GLY A 71 12.64 -21.46 13.00
C GLY A 71 11.58 -20.41 13.32
N ILE A 72 10.60 -20.24 12.42
CA ILE A 72 9.51 -19.29 12.57
C ILE A 72 8.15 -20.00 12.51
N SER A 73 7.15 -19.43 13.16
CA SER A 73 5.74 -19.73 12.89
C SER A 73 4.96 -18.43 12.89
N ASN A 74 3.91 -18.36 12.08
CA ASN A 74 3.05 -17.19 12.05
C ASN A 74 1.61 -17.63 11.78
N THR A 75 0.68 -17.09 12.57
CA THR A 75 -0.76 -17.19 12.33
C THR A 75 -1.31 -15.78 12.24
N VAL A 76 -2.07 -15.49 11.21
CA VAL A 76 -2.67 -14.18 10.96
C VAL A 76 -4.17 -14.30 10.81
N THR A 77 -4.92 -13.40 11.42
CA THR A 77 -6.37 -13.28 11.27
C THR A 77 -6.73 -11.91 10.71
N PHE A 78 -7.45 -11.93 9.59
CA PHE A 78 -8.02 -10.74 8.95
C PHE A 78 -9.53 -10.73 9.17
N GLU A 79 -10.04 -9.78 9.94
CA GLU A 79 -11.46 -9.69 10.28
C GLU A 79 -12.24 -8.81 9.29
N GLU A 80 -13.56 -9.06 9.17
CA GLU A 80 -14.45 -8.28 8.29
C GLU A 80 -14.53 -6.79 8.67
N ASP A 81 -14.23 -6.44 9.91
CA ASP A 81 -14.26 -5.07 10.42
C ASP A 81 -12.95 -4.29 10.19
N LEU A 82 -12.05 -4.83 9.35
CA LEU A 82 -10.71 -4.33 9.06
C LEU A 82 -9.71 -4.48 10.22
N SER A 83 -10.05 -5.18 11.30
CA SER A 83 -9.08 -5.51 12.35
C SER A 83 -8.18 -6.68 11.94
N PHE A 84 -6.93 -6.61 12.41
CA PHE A 84 -5.87 -7.56 12.14
C PHE A 84 -5.23 -8.02 13.45
N GLU A 85 -4.99 -9.33 13.55
CA GLU A 85 -4.17 -9.93 14.60
C GLU A 85 -3.15 -10.88 13.97
N SER A 86 -1.88 -10.77 14.36
CA SER A 86 -0.82 -11.68 13.96
C SER A 86 -0.10 -12.19 15.19
N THR A 87 0.04 -13.51 15.30
CA THR A 87 0.90 -14.16 16.30
C THR A 87 2.09 -14.78 15.60
N SER A 88 3.28 -14.28 15.91
CA SER A 88 4.55 -14.75 15.37
C SER A 88 5.40 -15.36 16.48
N THR A 89 6.01 -16.51 16.21
CA THR A 89 7.06 -17.07 17.07
C THR A 89 8.34 -17.21 16.28
N GLU A 90 9.44 -16.65 16.79
CA GLU A 90 10.80 -16.83 16.28
C GLU A 90 11.69 -17.31 17.43
N GLY A 91 12.18 -18.55 17.32
CA GLY A 91 12.86 -19.23 18.44
C GLY A 91 11.95 -19.32 19.67
N ASP A 92 12.41 -18.77 20.79
CA ASP A 92 11.66 -18.75 22.07
C ASP A 92 10.80 -17.49 22.26
N THR A 93 10.85 -16.55 21.31
CA THR A 93 10.13 -15.28 21.41
C THR A 93 8.81 -15.39 20.67
N THR A 94 7.71 -15.07 21.35
CA THR A 94 6.39 -14.92 20.72
C THR A 94 5.93 -13.47 20.82
N THR A 95 5.51 -12.92 19.69
CA THR A 95 4.99 -11.56 19.54
C THR A 95 3.56 -11.64 19.04
N VAL A 96 2.69 -10.76 19.56
CA VAL A 96 1.33 -10.59 19.08
C VAL A 96 1.17 -9.15 18.62
N ASP A 97 0.89 -8.98 17.34
CA ASP A 97 0.68 -7.69 16.70
C ASP A 97 -0.81 -7.49 16.44
N LEU A 98 -1.30 -6.30 16.79
CA LEU A 98 -2.69 -5.89 16.61
C LEU A 98 -2.72 -4.64 15.76
N GLY A 99 -3.70 -4.53 14.87
CA GLY A 99 -3.75 -3.42 13.94
C GLY A 99 -4.98 -3.41 13.05
N THR A 100 -4.84 -2.71 11.93
CA THR A 100 -5.82 -2.70 10.85
C THR A 100 -5.21 -3.23 9.57
N TRP A 101 -6.06 -3.75 8.68
CA TRP A 101 -5.66 -4.17 7.34
C TRP A 101 -6.59 -3.59 6.29
N GLY A 102 -6.16 -3.69 5.04
CA GLY A 102 -7.01 -3.46 3.88
C GLY A 102 -6.25 -3.69 2.59
N THR A 103 -6.95 -3.70 1.48
CA THR A 103 -6.34 -4.03 0.19
C THR A 103 -6.70 -3.04 -0.89
N ASN A 104 -5.81 -2.86 -1.86
CA ASN A 104 -6.06 -2.07 -3.05
C ASN A 104 -5.20 -2.57 -4.22
N ASN A 105 -5.83 -2.98 -5.33
CA ASN A 105 -5.15 -3.40 -6.57
C ASN A 105 -4.03 -4.47 -6.37
N GLY A 106 -4.30 -5.51 -5.57
CA GLY A 106 -3.34 -6.60 -5.30
C GLY A 106 -2.22 -6.22 -4.32
N ILE A 107 -2.36 -5.09 -3.64
CA ILE A 107 -1.50 -4.68 -2.52
C ILE A 107 -2.29 -4.81 -1.22
N LEU A 108 -1.69 -5.48 -0.25
CA LEU A 108 -2.13 -5.57 1.13
C LEU A 108 -1.45 -4.45 1.91
N THR A 109 -2.24 -3.72 2.68
CA THR A 109 -1.75 -2.73 3.64
C THR A 109 -2.05 -3.24 5.04
N ILE A 110 -1.03 -3.28 5.91
CA ILE A 110 -1.17 -3.59 7.33
C ILE A 110 -0.68 -2.37 8.12
N THR A 111 -1.40 -2.00 9.17
CA THR A 111 -0.99 -0.94 10.10
C THR A 111 -1.03 -1.51 11.50
N ILE A 112 0.15 -1.83 12.03
CA ILE A 112 0.29 -2.24 13.44
C ILE A 112 0.09 -1.01 14.32
N ASN A 113 -0.59 -1.18 15.45
CA ASN A 113 -0.93 -0.08 16.36
C ASN A 113 0.32 0.69 16.82
N GLY A 114 0.42 1.95 16.39
CA GLY A 114 1.55 2.83 16.74
C GLY A 114 2.70 2.81 15.75
N GLU A 115 2.56 2.09 14.63
CA GLU A 115 3.54 2.01 13.55
C GLU A 115 2.98 2.63 12.26
N GLU A 116 3.88 2.93 11.32
CA GLU A 116 3.48 3.38 9.99
C GLU A 116 2.91 2.21 9.18
N PRO A 117 2.00 2.46 8.22
CA PRO A 117 1.47 1.40 7.37
C PRO A 117 2.56 0.72 6.54
N GLU A 118 2.55 -0.60 6.52
CA GLU A 118 3.38 -1.43 5.65
C GLU A 118 2.54 -1.95 4.47
N THR A 119 3.17 -2.06 3.30
CA THR A 119 2.49 -2.53 2.09
C THR A 119 3.23 -3.68 1.44
N SER A 120 2.48 -4.70 1.03
CA SER A 120 2.99 -5.93 0.45
C SER A 120 2.14 -6.36 -0.74
N PRO A 121 2.75 -6.71 -1.88
CA PRO A 121 2.04 -7.47 -2.90
C PRO A 121 1.48 -8.77 -2.31
N TYR A 122 0.24 -9.11 -2.67
CA TYR A 122 -0.37 -10.37 -2.28
C TYR A 122 -1.21 -10.99 -3.40
N SER A 123 -1.50 -12.28 -3.25
CA SER A 123 -2.44 -13.00 -4.11
C SER A 123 -3.09 -14.14 -3.34
N ILE A 124 -4.31 -14.54 -3.75
CA ILE A 124 -5.03 -15.68 -3.19
C ILE A 124 -5.40 -16.63 -4.31
N VAL A 125 -5.13 -17.92 -4.12
CA VAL A 125 -5.53 -19.00 -5.03
C VAL A 125 -6.14 -20.14 -4.21
N GLY A 126 -7.48 -20.19 -4.17
CA GLY A 126 -8.20 -21.14 -3.33
C GLY A 126 -7.96 -20.86 -1.85
N ASN A 127 -7.41 -21.84 -1.13
CA ASN A 127 -7.13 -21.73 0.31
C ASN A 127 -5.68 -21.30 0.61
N VAL A 128 -4.94 -20.82 -0.40
CA VAL A 128 -3.56 -20.37 -0.24
C VAL A 128 -3.47 -18.88 -0.52
N ALA A 129 -2.98 -18.12 0.45
CA ALA A 129 -2.60 -16.72 0.29
C ALA A 129 -1.08 -16.63 0.20
N THR A 130 -0.57 -15.84 -0.73
CA THR A 130 0.86 -15.54 -0.86
C THR A 130 1.07 -14.06 -0.59
N ILE A 131 1.89 -13.73 0.41
CA ILE A 131 2.25 -12.36 0.77
C ILE A 131 3.76 -12.17 0.55
N GLN A 132 4.14 -11.12 -0.16
CA GLN A 132 5.55 -10.76 -0.35
C GLN A 132 6.06 -9.93 0.82
N SER A 133 7.16 -10.38 1.43
CA SER A 133 7.82 -9.66 2.51
C SER A 133 9.33 -9.89 2.49
N THR A 134 10.05 -9.25 3.41
CA THR A 134 11.45 -9.53 3.70
C THR A 134 11.56 -10.38 4.96
N VAL A 135 12.46 -11.36 4.95
CA VAL A 135 12.76 -12.19 6.12
C VAL A 135 14.26 -12.19 6.41
N PRO A 136 14.67 -12.24 7.68
CA PRO A 136 16.07 -12.40 8.04
C PRO A 136 16.54 -13.82 7.72
N TYR A 137 17.63 -13.96 6.95
CA TYR A 137 18.27 -15.23 6.67
C TYR A 137 19.79 -15.10 6.62
N GLN A 138 20.48 -15.84 7.49
CA GLN A 138 21.95 -15.80 7.63
C GLN A 138 22.53 -14.38 7.80
N GLY A 139 21.80 -13.49 8.50
CA GLY A 139 22.22 -12.11 8.75
C GLY A 139 21.99 -11.13 7.59
N LEU A 140 21.20 -11.53 6.57
CA LEU A 140 20.77 -10.69 5.47
C LEU A 140 19.24 -10.60 5.44
N GLU A 141 18.71 -9.45 5.05
CA GLU A 141 17.31 -9.31 4.67
C GLU A 141 17.12 -9.83 3.24
N ILE A 142 16.27 -10.83 3.09
CA ILE A 142 15.98 -11.44 1.79
C ILE A 142 14.49 -11.33 1.47
N ASN A 143 14.17 -11.03 0.21
CA ASN A 143 12.79 -11.09 -0.25
C ASN A 143 12.29 -12.54 -0.21
N ALA A 144 11.08 -12.74 0.27
CA ALA A 144 10.43 -14.03 0.32
C ALA A 144 8.96 -13.93 -0.11
N ASP A 145 8.45 -15.01 -0.69
CA ASP A 145 7.01 -15.25 -0.75
C ASP A 145 6.64 -16.08 0.47
N LEU A 146 5.73 -15.57 1.30
CA LEU A 146 5.16 -16.26 2.45
C LEU A 146 3.82 -16.86 2.03
N GLU A 147 3.72 -18.18 1.99
CA GLU A 147 2.45 -18.86 1.69
C GLU A 147 1.75 -19.29 2.97
N PHE A 148 0.52 -18.80 3.10
CA PHE A 148 -0.37 -19.11 4.19
C PHE A 148 -1.52 -19.98 3.73
N THR A 149 -1.92 -20.93 4.57
CA THR A 149 -3.09 -21.78 4.33
C THR A 149 -4.23 -21.39 5.26
N LYS A 150 -5.43 -21.22 4.68
CA LYS A 150 -6.65 -20.91 5.43
C LYS A 150 -7.04 -22.08 6.34
N GLN A 151 -7.39 -21.79 7.59
CA GLN A 151 -7.76 -22.77 8.62
C GLN A 151 -9.25 -23.14 8.62
#